data_AF-A0A847IP77-F1
#
_entry.id   AF-A0A847IP77-F1
#
_cell.length_a   1.000
_cell.length_b   1.000
_cell.length_c   1.000
_cell.angle_alpha   90.00
_cell.angle_beta   90.00
_cell.angle_gamma   90.00
#
_symmetry.space_group_name_H-M   'P 1'
#
loop_
_entity.id
_entity.type
_entity.pdbx_description
1 polymer ?
#
loop_
_entity_poly.entity_id
_entity_poly.type
_entity_poly.pdbx_seq_one_letter_code
_entity_poly.pdbx_strand_id
1 'polypeptide(L)'
;MALKVYRASAGTGKTYRLTLMYLTLLLGNAARFDPRAFYGILAVTFTNKATDQMKARILDTLESLAAGKIPAMGSDLCKETGL
;
A
#
# COMPACT_ATOMS: atom_id res chain seq x y z
N MET A 1 -11.88 -13.77 -6.79
CA MET A 1 -11.64 -12.32 -6.68
C MET A 1 -11.95 -11.69 -8.03
N ALA A 2 -12.79 -10.66 -8.08
CA ALA A 2 -13.11 -9.97 -9.34
C ALA A 2 -12.01 -8.97 -9.71
N LEU A 3 -11.78 -8.76 -11.01
CA LEU A 3 -10.86 -7.74 -11.52
C LEU A 3 -11.36 -6.34 -11.12
N LYS A 4 -10.52 -5.57 -10.40
CA LYS A 4 -10.78 -4.15 -10.09
C LYS A 4 -9.95 -3.27 -11.02
N VAL A 5 -10.62 -2.44 -11.83
CA VAL A 5 -9.95 -1.50 -12.75
C VAL A 5 -10.14 -0.07 -12.25
N TYR A 6 -9.02 0.62 -11.99
CA TYR A 6 -9.02 2.02 -11.61
C TYR A 6 -8.58 2.90 -12.78
N ARG A 7 -9.36 3.94 -13.08
CA ARG A 7 -9.02 4.96 -14.08
C ARG A 7 -8.59 6.24 -13.37
N ALA A 8 -7.49 6.84 -13.81
CA ALA A 8 -6.92 8.00 -13.14
C ALA A 8 -6.12 8.89 -14.10
N SER A 9 -6.49 10.18 -14.16
CA SER A 9 -5.84 11.21 -14.99
C SER A 9 -4.47 11.61 -14.43
N ALA A 10 -3.67 12.33 -15.20
CA ALA A 10 -2.38 12.86 -14.70
C ALA A 10 -2.59 13.69 -13.43
N GLY A 11 -1.69 13.56 -12.45
CA GLY A 11 -1.76 14.31 -11.19
C GLY A 11 -2.79 13.83 -10.14
N THR A 12 -3.66 12.86 -10.44
CA THR A 12 -4.76 12.46 -9.52
C THR A 12 -4.36 11.44 -8.45
N GLY A 13 -3.08 11.38 -8.05
CA GLY A 13 -2.65 10.48 -6.97
C GLY A 13 -2.58 8.99 -7.32
N LYS A 14 -2.37 8.61 -8.59
CA LYS A 14 -2.24 7.21 -9.04
C LYS A 14 -1.31 6.37 -8.16
N THR A 15 -0.08 6.85 -7.97
CA THR A 15 0.93 6.15 -7.17
C THR A 15 0.51 6.05 -5.70
N TYR A 16 -0.18 7.06 -5.16
CA TYR A 16 -0.70 7.02 -3.79
C TYR A 16 -1.73 5.89 -3.63
N ARG A 17 -2.71 5.81 -4.54
CA ARG A 17 -3.75 4.76 -4.48
C ARG A 17 -3.16 3.36 -4.62
N LEU A 18 -2.17 3.16 -5.50
CA LEU A 18 -1.49 1.87 -5.64
C LEU A 18 -0.70 1.48 -4.38
N THR A 19 -0.01 2.43 -3.75
CA THR A 19 0.66 2.20 -2.46
C THR A 19 -0.33 1.80 -1.37
N LEU A 20 -1.44 2.53 -1.23
CA LEU A 20 -2.50 2.22 -0.26
C LEU A 20 -3.08 0.82 -0.49
N MET A 21 -3.34 0.44 -1.75
CA MET A 21 -3.81 -0.90 -2.09
C MET A 21 -2.80 -1.99 -1.70
N TYR A 22 -1.51 -1.77 -1.98
CA TYR A 22 -0.47 -2.72 -1.59
C TYR A 22 -0.47 -2.94 -0.06
N LEU A 23 -0.50 -1.86 0.71
CA LEU A 23 -0.54 -1.92 2.18
C LEU A 23 -1.82 -2.54 2.70
N THR A 24 -2.96 -2.27 2.06
CA THR A 24 -4.25 -2.90 2.41
C THR A 24 -4.20 -4.40 2.20
N LEU A 25 -3.59 -4.87 1.10
CA LEU A 25 -3.38 -6.31 0.85
C LEU A 25 -2.41 -6.92 1.86
N LEU A 26 -1.36 -6.18 2.24
CA LEU A 26 -0.34 -6.64 3.18
C LEU A 26 -0.87 -6.74 4.62
N LEU A 27 -1.67 -5.77 5.05
CA LEU A 27 -2.10 -5.59 6.45
C LEU A 27 -3.54 -6.04 6.71
N GLY A 28 -4.36 -6.22 5.68
CA GLY A 28 -5.81 -6.44 5.79
C GLY A 28 -6.25 -7.78 6.39
N ASN A 29 -5.35 -8.62 6.88
CA ASN A 29 -5.70 -9.85 7.59
C ASN A 29 -5.31 -9.77 9.07
N ALA A 30 -6.05 -8.97 9.83
CA ALA A 30 -5.82 -8.76 11.27
C ALA A 30 -5.85 -10.06 12.10
N ALA A 31 -6.59 -11.08 11.63
CA ALA A 31 -6.71 -12.36 12.32
C ALA A 31 -5.48 -13.26 12.14
N ARG A 32 -4.63 -13.00 11.14
CA ARG A 32 -3.43 -13.79 10.84
C ARG A 32 -2.32 -12.89 10.31
N PHE A 33 -1.51 -12.38 11.23
CA PHE A 33 -0.23 -11.80 10.86
C PHE A 33 0.67 -12.87 10.23
N ASP A 34 1.09 -12.66 8.99
CA ASP A 34 2.12 -13.46 8.31
C ASP A 34 3.25 -12.53 7.89
N PRO A 35 4.46 -12.65 8.46
CA PRO A 35 5.61 -11.83 8.07
C PRO A 35 6.03 -12.05 6.61
N ARG A 36 5.53 -13.10 5.95
CA ARG A 36 5.79 -13.41 4.53
C ARG A 36 4.66 -13.01 3.59
N ALA A 37 3.61 -12.35 4.06
CA ALA A 37 2.47 -11.95 3.22
C ALA A 37 2.88 -11.12 1.99
N PHE A 38 3.96 -10.33 2.10
CA PHE A 38 4.48 -9.52 0.99
C PHE A 38 4.98 -10.36 -0.21
N TYR A 39 5.42 -11.61 0.00
CA TYR A 39 5.84 -12.51 -1.08
C TYR A 39 4.68 -12.87 -2.01
N GLY A 40 3.43 -12.78 -1.55
CA GLY A 40 2.24 -13.04 -2.33
C GLY A 40 1.73 -11.85 -3.15
N ILE A 41 2.37 -10.67 -3.04
CA ILE A 41 1.89 -9.43 -3.66
C ILE A 41 2.87 -8.98 -4.75
N LEU A 42 2.42 -9.06 -6.01
CA LEU A 42 3.18 -8.56 -7.16
C LEU A 42 2.69 -7.16 -7.56
N ALA A 43 3.55 -6.16 -7.37
CA ALA A 43 3.34 -4.80 -7.87
C ALA A 43 4.24 -4.55 -9.09
N VAL A 44 3.65 -4.19 -10.23
CA VAL A 44 4.37 -3.93 -11.48
C VAL A 44 4.15 -2.49 -11.91
N THR A 45 5.21 -1.82 -12.37
CA THR A 45 5.15 -0.46 -12.91
C THR A 45 5.88 -0.38 -14.25
N PHE A 46 5.65 0.71 -15.01
CA PHE A 46 6.29 0.91 -16.31
C PHE A 46 7.78 1.31 -16.21
N THR A 47 8.23 1.87 -15.09
CA THR A 47 9.61 2.36 -14.93
C THR A 47 10.16 2.03 -13.54
N ASN A 48 11.47 1.77 -13.46
CA ASN A 48 12.14 1.52 -12.18
C ASN A 48 11.97 2.68 -11.21
N LYS A 49 12.00 3.93 -11.69
CA LYS A 49 11.77 5.11 -10.85
C LYS A 49 10.40 5.09 -10.17
N ALA A 50 9.36 4.65 -10.87
CA ALA A 50 8.01 4.52 -10.29
C ALA A 50 7.97 3.39 -9.25
N THR A 51 8.65 2.27 -9.52
CA THR A 51 8.84 1.17 -8.56
C THR A 51 9.53 1.66 -7.29
N ASP A 52 10.65 2.37 -7.42
CA ASP A 52 11.43 2.88 -6.27
C ASP A 52 10.62 3.86 -5.43
N GLN A 53 9.88 4.78 -6.08
CA GLN A 53 8.99 5.71 -5.38
C GLN A 53 7.87 4.98 -4.61
N MET A 54 7.27 3.95 -5.22
CA MET A 54 6.23 3.16 -4.56
C MET A 54 6.80 2.37 -3.38
N LYS A 55 7.95 1.73 -3.56
CA LYS A 55 8.67 0.97 -2.53
C LYS A 55 9.04 1.86 -1.33
N ALA A 56 9.62 3.03 -1.59
CA ALA A 56 10.02 3.97 -0.53
C ALA A 56 8.82 4.36 0.34
N ARG A 57 7.67 4.67 -0.27
CA ARG A 57 6.45 5.02 0.48
C ARG A 57 5.88 3.86 1.29
N ILE A 58 5.95 2.65 0.77
CA ILE A 58 5.52 1.44 1.51
C ILE A 58 6.37 1.30 2.77
N LEU A 59 7.70 1.36 2.63
CA LEU A 59 8.64 1.20 3.76
C LEU A 59 8.48 2.31 4.79
N ASP A 60 8.44 3.58 4.36
CA ASP A 60 8.25 4.74 5.23
C ASP A 60 6.93 4.66 6.03
N THR A 61 5.87 4.18 5.39
CA THR A 61 4.58 3.96 6.06
C THR A 61 4.68 2.86 7.12
N LEU A 62 5.32 1.74 6.80
CA LEU A 62 5.51 0.63 7.74
C LEU A 62 6.40 1.01 8.92
N GLU A 63 7.50 1.74 8.67
CA GLU A 63 8.39 2.26 9.71
C GLU A 63 7.67 3.25 10.63
N SER A 64 6.87 4.15 10.07
CA SER A 64 6.05 5.08 10.85
C SER A 64 5.06 4.35 11.76
N LEU A 65 4.35 3.34 11.23
CA LEU A 65 3.42 2.52 12.01
C LEU A 65 4.14 1.75 13.12
N ALA A 66 5.30 1.13 12.82
CA ALA A 66 6.10 0.41 13.80
C ALA A 66 6.60 1.33 14.93
N ALA A 67 6.86 2.60 14.63
CA ALA A 67 7.23 3.63 15.61
C ALA A 67 6.04 4.23 16.36
N GLY A 68 4.81 3.74 16.16
CA GLY A 68 3.59 4.27 16.78
C GLY A 68 3.20 5.67 16.28
N LYS A 69 3.70 6.09 15.12
CA LYS A 69 3.36 7.37 14.48
C LYS A 69 2.23 7.16 13.49
N ILE A 70 1.47 8.23 13.24
CA ILE A 70 0.43 8.24 12.22
C ILE A 70 1.09 8.57 10.87
N PRO A 71 1.20 7.62 9.92
CA PRO A 71 1.75 7.92 8.60
C PRO A 71 0.78 8.80 7.80
N ALA A 72 1.28 9.44 6.74
CA ALA A 72 0.47 10.30 5.87
C ALA A 72 -0.78 9.62 5.30
N MET A 73 -0.71 8.30 5.09
CA MET A 73 -1.82 7.47 4.58
C MET A 73 -2.55 6.67 5.67
N GLY A 74 -2.28 6.93 6.95
CA GLY A 74 -2.81 6.15 8.07
C GLY A 74 -4.33 6.19 8.17
N SER A 75 -4.94 7.37 7.98
CA SER A 75 -6.39 7.53 8.04
C SER A 75 -7.12 6.75 6.95
N ASP A 76 -6.58 6.70 5.73
CA ASP A 76 -7.15 5.93 4.63
C ASP A 76 -6.89 4.44 4.78
N LEU A 77 -5.73 4.07 5.33
CA LEU A 77 -5.41 2.67 5.61
C LEU A 77 -6.37 2.08 6.64
N CYS A 78 -6.61 2.77 7.76
CA CYS A 78 -7.61 2.37 8.76
C CYS A 78 -9.01 2.19 8.15
N LYS A 79 -9.43 3.08 7.23
CA LYS A 79 -10.72 2.94 6.54
C LYS A 79 -10.80 1.70 5.66
N GLU A 80 -9.71 1.31 5.01
CA GLU A 80 -9.68 0.18 4.06
C GLU A 80 -9.44 -1.17 4.76
N THR A 81 -8.72 -1.20 5.89
CA THR A 81 -8.39 -2.43 6.63
C THR A 81 -9.26 -2.67 7.87
N GLY A 82 -9.88 -1.62 8.43
CA GLY A 82 -10.56 -1.68 9.71
C GLY A 82 -9.64 -1.82 10.93
N LEU A 83 -8.33 -1.59 10.73
CA LEU A 83 -7.31 -1.55 11.79
C LEU A 83 -7.28 -0.20 12.52
#